data_AF-A0A087SW85-F1
#
_entry.id   AF-A0A087SW85-F1
#
_cell.length_a   1.000
_cell.length_b   1.000
_cell.length_c   1.000
_cell.angle_alpha   90.00
_cell.angle_beta   90.00
_cell.angle_gamma   90.00
#
_symmetry.space_group_name_H-M   'P 1'
#
loop_
_entity.id
_entity.type
_entity.pdbx_description
1 polymer ?
#
loop_
_entity_poly.entity_id
_entity_poly.type
_entity_poly.pdbx_seq_one_letter_code
_entity_poly.pdbx_strand_id
1 'polypeptide(L)'
;MFSVLTRTPIVIISTPQELATAQNFIKALSVFIPRRKDEILFVDIDRKEPLKAEHFSNMAAVNICLHNHHVVEDVLPLESLPSLCILNLKDCSFTAPSYNGRILSNIDQRIRILPLDGPVFSIIVGVLSEVERIVMWWQAITSTPYYTSAITDHVLSKDFTRLDMMIIE
;
A
#
# COMPACT_ATOMS: atom_id res chain seq x y z
N MET A 1 5.10 -0.98 0.13
CA MET A 1 4.53 -2.26 -0.33
C MET A 1 3.45 -2.77 0.60
N PHE A 2 3.68 -2.86 1.92
CA PHE A 2 2.64 -3.28 2.89
C PHE A 2 1.32 -2.54 2.71
N SER A 3 1.33 -1.21 2.75
CA SER A 3 0.13 -0.36 2.53
C SER A 3 -0.60 -0.64 1.21
N VAL A 4 0.13 -1.00 0.14
CA VAL A 4 -0.45 -1.34 -1.17
C VAL A 4 -1.23 -2.65 -1.05
N LEU A 5 -0.62 -3.66 -0.44
CA LEU A 5 -1.21 -4.99 -0.31
C LEU A 5 -2.38 -5.01 0.66
N THR A 6 -2.32 -4.22 1.74
CA THR A 6 -3.41 -4.08 2.71
C THR A 6 -4.48 -3.09 2.26
N ARG A 7 -4.35 -2.50 1.06
CA ARG A 7 -5.25 -1.47 0.52
C ARG A 7 -5.45 -0.28 1.47
N THR A 8 -4.40 0.05 2.23
CA THR A 8 -4.35 1.27 3.03
C THR A 8 -4.30 2.46 2.06
N PRO A 9 -5.19 3.46 2.19
CA PRO A 9 -5.21 4.58 1.25
C PRO A 9 -3.87 5.31 1.20
N ILE A 10 -3.36 5.52 -0.02
CA ILE A 10 -2.05 6.11 -0.25
C ILE A 10 -2.22 7.55 -0.70
N VAL A 11 -1.74 8.49 0.10
CA VAL A 11 -1.75 9.92 -0.22
C VAL A 11 -0.34 10.34 -0.64
N ILE A 12 -0.25 10.97 -1.80
CA ILE A 12 0.97 11.61 -2.27
C ILE A 12 0.74 13.11 -2.19
N ILE A 13 1.68 13.81 -1.58
CA ILE A 13 1.65 15.25 -1.46
C ILE A 13 2.78 15.76 -2.35
N SER A 14 2.41 16.57 -3.34
CA SER A 14 3.34 17.12 -4.31
C SER A 14 3.22 18.64 -4.38
N THR A 15 4.27 19.28 -4.88
CA THR A 15 4.23 20.66 -5.34
C THR A 15 4.01 20.72 -6.85
N PRO A 16 3.69 21.89 -7.44
CA PRO A 16 3.55 22.04 -8.88
C PRO A 16 4.78 21.55 -9.68
N GLN A 17 5.99 21.66 -9.10
CA GLN A 17 7.24 21.19 -9.69
C GLN A 17 7.33 19.66 -9.77
N GLU A 18 6.72 18.95 -8.82
CA GLU A 18 6.77 17.48 -8.69
C GLU A 18 5.53 16.79 -9.28
N LEU A 19 4.54 17.55 -9.73
CA LEU A 19 3.23 17.05 -10.14
C LEU A 19 3.32 15.93 -11.18
N ALA A 20 4.16 16.09 -12.20
CA ALA A 20 4.33 15.06 -13.23
C ALA A 20 4.89 13.75 -12.66
N THR A 21 5.86 13.84 -11.75
CA THR A 21 6.44 12.69 -11.05
C THR A 21 5.40 12.01 -10.18
N ALA A 22 4.63 12.77 -9.40
CA ALA A 22 3.56 12.25 -8.56
C ALA A 22 2.48 11.54 -9.37
N GLN A 23 2.03 12.14 -10.47
CA GLN A 23 1.04 11.55 -11.38
C GLN A 23 1.54 10.23 -11.97
N ASN A 24 2.78 10.18 -12.44
CA ASN A 24 3.37 8.96 -13.00
C ASN A 24 3.53 7.88 -11.93
N PHE A 25 3.94 8.26 -10.73
CA PHE A 25 4.07 7.33 -9.62
C PHE A 25 2.72 6.74 -9.20
N ILE A 26 1.66 7.54 -9.08
CA ILE A 26 0.31 7.02 -8.78
C ILE A 26 -0.20 6.08 -9.88
N LYS A 27 0.01 6.45 -11.15
CA LYS A 27 -0.37 5.57 -12.27
C LYS A 27 0.36 4.23 -12.18
N ALA A 28 1.67 4.23 -11.93
CA ALA A 28 2.44 3.00 -11.77
C ALA A 28 1.98 2.20 -10.54
N LEU A 29 1.73 2.86 -9.42
CA LEU A 29 1.25 2.25 -8.18
C LEU A 29 -0.10 1.56 -8.38
N SER A 30 -1.01 2.15 -9.16
CA SER A 30 -2.35 1.62 -9.42
C SER A 30 -2.37 0.23 -10.06
N VAL A 31 -1.28 -0.18 -10.72
CA VAL A 31 -1.10 -1.50 -11.30
C VAL A 31 -0.96 -2.58 -10.24
N PHE A 32 -0.42 -2.22 -9.07
CA PHE A 32 -0.08 -3.17 -8.00
C PHE A 32 -1.11 -3.25 -6.88
N ILE A 33 -2.14 -2.40 -6.89
CA ILE A 33 -3.16 -2.38 -5.86
C ILE A 33 -4.11 -3.58 -6.06
N PRO A 34 -4.18 -4.51 -5.09
CA PRO A 34 -5.09 -5.65 -5.18
C PRO A 34 -6.55 -5.18 -5.27
N ARG A 35 -7.36 -5.85 -6.09
CA ARG A 35 -8.80 -5.57 -6.25
C ARG A 35 -9.61 -6.82 -5.97
N ARG A 36 -10.67 -6.67 -5.18
CA ARG A 36 -11.67 -7.72 -5.03
C ARG A 36 -12.58 -7.74 -6.26
N LYS A 37 -13.23 -8.89 -6.49
CA LYS A 37 -14.23 -9.01 -7.54
C LYS A 37 -15.33 -7.98 -7.30
N ASP A 38 -15.71 -7.26 -8.35
CA ASP A 38 -16.76 -6.23 -8.35
C ASP A 38 -16.47 -5.00 -7.46
N GLU A 39 -15.25 -4.86 -6.92
CA GLU A 39 -14.83 -3.70 -6.13
C GLU A 39 -14.34 -2.56 -7.03
N ILE A 40 -14.78 -1.34 -6.71
CA ILE A 40 -14.32 -0.12 -7.37
C ILE A 40 -13.43 0.64 -6.38
N LEU A 41 -12.13 0.70 -6.68
CA LEU A 41 -11.16 1.52 -5.97
C LEU A 41 -10.81 2.75 -6.80
N PHE A 42 -10.83 3.91 -6.17
CA PHE A 42 -10.55 5.18 -6.83
C PHE A 42 -9.06 5.51 -6.79
N VAL A 43 -8.56 5.98 -7.92
CA VAL A 43 -7.20 6.49 -8.08
C VAL A 43 -7.31 7.91 -8.63
N ASP A 44 -6.99 8.90 -7.80
CA ASP A 44 -7.03 10.30 -8.17
C ASP A 44 -5.60 10.85 -8.35
N ILE A 45 -5.23 11.11 -9.61
CA ILE A 45 -3.85 11.49 -9.95
C ILE A 45 -3.56 12.98 -9.68
N ASP A 46 -4.58 13.81 -9.46
CA ASP A 46 -4.40 15.26 -9.27
C ASP A 46 -5.62 15.89 -8.60
N ARG A 47 -5.82 15.56 -7.33
CA ARG A 47 -6.89 16.12 -6.50
C ARG A 47 -6.60 17.60 -6.22
N LYS A 48 -7.55 18.46 -6.60
CA LYS A 48 -7.48 19.92 -6.35
C LYS A 48 -8.22 20.37 -5.10
N GLU A 49 -9.17 19.57 -4.63
CA GLU A 49 -10.02 19.88 -3.49
C GLU A 49 -9.58 19.08 -2.25
N PRO A 50 -9.75 19.62 -1.03
CA PRO A 50 -9.49 18.89 0.19
C PRO A 50 -10.20 17.53 0.25
N LEU A 51 -9.56 16.57 0.90
CA LEU A 51 -10.18 15.27 1.18
C LEU A 51 -10.98 15.33 2.48
N LYS A 52 -12.00 14.50 2.55
CA LYS A 52 -12.83 14.27 3.72
C LYS A 52 -12.70 12.80 4.13
N ALA A 53 -13.01 12.49 5.39
CA ALA A 53 -12.90 11.13 5.92
C ALA A 53 -13.66 10.10 5.06
N GLU A 54 -14.84 10.48 4.55
CA GLU A 54 -15.69 9.66 3.68
C GLU A 54 -15.01 9.23 2.37
N HIS A 55 -14.09 10.04 1.83
CA HIS A 55 -13.40 9.72 0.59
C HIS A 55 -12.44 8.53 0.74
N PHE A 56 -11.95 8.23 1.94
CA PHE A 56 -10.97 7.16 2.14
C PHE A 56 -11.57 5.75 2.15
N SER A 57 -12.90 5.62 2.18
CA SER A 57 -13.58 4.32 2.21
C SER A 57 -13.36 3.47 0.95
N ASN A 58 -13.12 4.12 -0.19
CA ASN A 58 -12.91 3.48 -1.49
C ASN A 58 -11.70 4.09 -2.25
N MET A 59 -10.90 4.91 -1.59
CA MET A 59 -9.69 5.50 -2.18
C MET A 59 -8.52 4.53 -2.08
N ALA A 60 -7.93 4.21 -3.23
CA ALA A 60 -6.72 3.41 -3.32
C ALA A 60 -5.48 4.29 -3.23
N ALA A 61 -5.41 5.32 -4.08
CA ALA A 61 -4.29 6.25 -4.13
C ALA A 61 -4.75 7.62 -4.61
N VAL A 62 -4.20 8.68 -4.03
CA VAL A 62 -4.52 10.06 -4.39
C VAL A 62 -3.28 10.94 -4.34
N ASN A 63 -3.10 11.82 -5.32
CA ASN A 63 -2.11 12.87 -5.27
C ASN A 63 -2.81 14.19 -5.01
N ILE A 64 -2.34 14.92 -4.02
CA ILE A 64 -2.77 16.28 -3.71
C ILE A 64 -1.60 17.21 -4.03
N CYS A 65 -1.82 18.12 -4.96
CA CYS A 65 -0.83 19.12 -5.32
C CYS A 65 -1.06 20.39 -4.49
N LEU A 66 -0.15 20.70 -3.58
CA LEU A 66 -0.20 21.89 -2.73
C LEU A 66 0.27 23.12 -3.52
N HIS A 67 -0.68 24.00 -3.86
CA HIS A 67 -0.39 25.26 -4.53
C HIS A 67 -0.25 26.36 -3.49
N ASN A 68 0.94 26.94 -3.32
CA ASN A 68 1.30 27.87 -2.23
C ASN A 68 1.40 27.19 -0.86
N HIS A 69 1.89 27.91 0.17
CA HIS A 69 2.34 27.42 1.49
C HIS A 69 1.33 26.64 2.37
N HIS A 70 0.31 26.02 1.80
CA HIS A 70 -0.59 25.10 2.47
C HIS A 70 0.18 23.99 3.19
N VAL A 71 -0.33 23.65 4.37
CA VAL A 71 0.11 22.52 5.17
C VAL A 71 -0.76 21.31 4.88
N VAL A 72 -0.26 20.12 5.18
CA VAL A 72 -0.97 18.84 4.94
C VAL A 72 -2.35 18.83 5.60
N GLU A 73 -2.47 19.48 6.74
CA GLU A 73 -3.68 19.56 7.57
C GLU A 73 -4.79 20.40 6.91
N ASP A 74 -4.44 21.24 5.93
CA ASP A 74 -5.41 22.02 5.14
C ASP A 74 -6.15 21.14 4.12
N VAL A 75 -5.58 19.99 3.77
CA VAL A 75 -6.05 19.14 2.67
C VAL A 75 -6.42 17.71 3.09
N LEU A 76 -5.99 17.28 4.27
CA LEU A 76 -6.31 15.98 4.85
C LEU A 76 -7.02 16.15 6.20
N PRO A 77 -8.06 15.35 6.48
CA PRO A 77 -8.71 15.34 7.78
C PRO A 77 -7.79 14.68 8.82
N LEU A 78 -7.56 15.38 9.93
CA LEU A 78 -6.64 14.99 11.00
C LEU A 78 -6.95 13.59 11.55
N GLU A 79 -8.23 13.26 11.71
CA GLU A 79 -8.71 11.98 12.21
C GLU A 79 -8.34 10.79 11.32
N SER A 80 -8.08 11.03 10.03
CA SER A 80 -7.71 9.96 9.10
C SER A 80 -6.20 9.71 9.03
N LEU A 81 -5.37 10.69 9.41
CA LEU A 81 -3.90 10.61 9.30
C LEU A 81 -3.29 9.29 9.82
N PRO A 82 -3.71 8.75 10.98
CA PRO A 82 -3.13 7.51 11.51
C PRO A 82 -3.40 6.27 10.64
N SER A 83 -4.42 6.32 9.77
CA SER A 83 -4.82 5.22 8.88
C SER A 83 -4.34 5.38 7.44
N LEU A 84 -3.54 6.41 7.15
CA LEU A 84 -3.06 6.70 5.80
C LEU A 84 -1.59 6.31 5.62
N CYS A 85 -1.24 6.01 4.38
CA CYS A 85 0.13 5.97 3.92
C CYS A 85 0.43 7.27 3.17
N ILE A 86 1.23 8.16 3.75
CA ILE A 86 1.49 9.50 3.21
C ILE A 86 2.94 9.56 2.73
N LEU A 87 3.12 9.93 1.45
CA LEU A 87 4.41 10.28 0.87
C LEU A 87 4.39 11.77 0.51
N ASN A 88 5.18 12.58 1.18
CA ASN A 88 5.34 13.99 0.86
C ASN A 88 6.63 14.19 0.07
N LEU A 89 6.49 14.60 -1.19
CA LEU A 89 7.62 14.78 -2.10
C LEU A 89 8.44 16.04 -1.78
N LYS A 90 7.79 17.07 -1.20
CA LYS A 90 8.42 18.37 -0.90
C LYS A 90 9.55 18.26 0.12
N ASP A 91 9.38 17.43 1.14
CA ASP A 91 10.34 17.24 2.23
C ASP A 91 10.87 15.79 2.32
N CYS A 92 10.53 14.97 1.33
CA CYS A 92 10.86 13.54 1.28
C CYS A 92 10.41 12.76 2.53
N SER A 93 9.36 13.22 3.23
CA SER A 93 8.83 12.50 4.39
C SER A 93 7.87 11.38 3.97
N PHE A 94 7.89 10.30 4.75
CA PHE A 94 7.07 9.13 4.53
C PHE A 94 6.48 8.66 5.86
N THR A 95 5.15 8.55 5.89
CA THR A 95 4.38 8.02 7.02
C THR A 95 3.59 6.83 6.53
N ALA A 96 3.70 5.68 7.20
CA ALA A 96 2.94 4.50 6.85
C ALA A 96 2.78 3.58 8.06
N PRO A 97 1.82 2.65 8.02
CA PRO A 97 1.75 1.57 9.00
C PRO A 97 3.08 0.81 9.08
N SER A 98 3.59 0.61 10.29
CA SER A 98 4.79 -0.18 10.52
C SER A 98 4.54 -1.64 10.13
N TYR A 99 5.50 -2.25 9.44
CA TYR A 99 5.45 -3.66 9.09
C TYR A 99 6.74 -4.37 9.51
N ASN A 100 6.58 -5.48 10.23
CA ASN A 100 7.66 -6.36 10.66
C ASN A 100 7.36 -7.84 10.37
N GLY A 101 6.42 -8.09 9.46
CA GLY A 101 6.04 -9.44 9.06
C GLY A 101 7.07 -10.10 8.14
N ARG A 102 6.89 -11.40 7.93
CA ARG A 102 7.80 -12.25 7.16
C ARG A 102 7.64 -12.09 5.64
N ILE A 103 6.42 -11.88 5.15
CA ILE A 103 6.12 -11.91 3.70
C ILE A 103 6.94 -10.87 2.94
N LEU A 104 7.14 -9.68 3.50
CA LEU A 104 7.89 -8.59 2.85
C LEU A 104 9.26 -8.33 3.49
N SER A 105 9.73 -9.18 4.41
CA SER A 105 10.92 -8.88 5.24
C SER A 105 12.20 -8.61 4.44
N ASN A 106 12.31 -9.20 3.25
CA ASN A 106 13.53 -9.15 2.44
C ASN A 106 13.43 -8.20 1.23
N ILE A 107 12.30 -7.52 1.02
CA ILE A 107 12.09 -6.69 -0.17
C ILE A 107 13.11 -5.53 -0.24
N ASP A 108 13.35 -4.86 0.89
CA ASP A 108 14.28 -3.73 0.95
C ASP A 108 15.70 -4.18 0.64
N GLN A 109 16.12 -5.34 1.16
CA GLN A 109 17.42 -5.91 0.85
C GLN A 109 17.52 -6.26 -0.65
N ARG A 110 16.49 -6.89 -1.22
CA ARG A 110 16.44 -7.24 -2.66
C ARG A 110 16.52 -6.00 -3.56
N ILE A 111 15.94 -4.87 -3.15
CA ILE A 111 16.00 -3.61 -3.89
C ILE A 111 17.36 -2.92 -3.71
N ARG A 112 17.91 -2.89 -2.48
CA ARG A 112 19.17 -2.18 -2.18
C ARG A 112 20.40 -2.77 -2.85
N ILE A 113 20.40 -4.06 -3.15
CA ILE A 113 21.51 -4.71 -3.87
C ILE A 113 21.50 -4.43 -5.38
N LEU A 114 20.43 -3.84 -5.90
CA LEU A 114 20.35 -3.50 -7.30
C LEU A 114 21.22 -2.27 -7.62
N PRO A 115 21.76 -2.19 -8.85
CA PRO A 115 22.34 -0.94 -9.33
C PRO A 115 21.25 0.14 -9.46
N LEU A 116 21.66 1.40 -9.62
CA LEU A 116 20.75 2.56 -9.74
C LEU A 116 19.69 2.42 -10.85
N ASP A 117 20.05 1.73 -11.93
CA ASP A 117 19.20 1.39 -13.09
C ASP A 117 18.69 -0.05 -13.07
N GLY A 118 18.80 -0.72 -11.91
CA GLY A 118 18.45 -2.11 -11.75
C GLY A 118 16.95 -2.39 -11.91
N PRO A 119 16.58 -3.65 -12.17
CA PRO A 119 15.21 -4.03 -12.52
C PRO A 119 14.27 -4.10 -11.30
N VAL A 120 14.03 -2.96 -10.64
CA VAL A 120 13.15 -2.85 -9.46
C VAL A 120 11.76 -3.42 -9.75
N PHE A 121 11.23 -3.19 -10.96
CA PHE A 121 9.94 -3.73 -11.40
C PHE A 121 9.91 -5.27 -11.34
N SER A 122 10.96 -5.95 -11.80
CA SER A 122 11.04 -7.41 -11.77
C SER A 122 11.08 -7.95 -10.33
N ILE A 123 11.77 -7.26 -9.42
CA ILE A 123 11.75 -7.61 -7.99
C ILE A 123 10.35 -7.48 -7.41
N ILE A 124 9.66 -6.37 -7.69
CA ILE A 124 8.29 -6.14 -7.23
C ILE A 124 7.35 -7.24 -7.73
N VAL A 125 7.37 -7.53 -9.04
CA VAL A 125 6.53 -8.59 -9.63
C VAL A 125 6.83 -9.95 -9.00
N GLY A 126 8.11 -10.30 -8.82
CA GLY A 126 8.50 -11.54 -8.15
C GLY A 126 7.96 -11.65 -6.72
N VAL A 127 8.03 -10.56 -5.94
CA VAL A 127 7.44 -10.52 -4.59
C VAL A 127 5.93 -10.68 -4.65
N LEU A 128 5.24 -10.02 -5.58
CA LEU A 128 3.79 -10.13 -5.73
C LEU A 128 3.36 -11.57 -6.08
N SER A 129 4.10 -12.26 -6.96
CA SER A 129 3.86 -13.68 -7.25
C SER A 129 4.12 -14.58 -6.04
N GLU A 130 5.13 -14.29 -5.22
CA GLU A 130 5.36 -15.00 -3.95
C GLU A 130 4.18 -14.80 -2.98
N VAL A 131 3.66 -13.58 -2.86
CA VAL A 131 2.48 -13.26 -2.05
C VAL A 131 1.23 -13.98 -2.56
N GLU A 132 0.96 -13.90 -3.86
CA GLU A 132 -0.18 -14.57 -4.50
C GLU A 132 -0.19 -16.08 -4.20
N ARG A 133 0.97 -16.75 -4.32
CA ARG A 133 1.09 -18.17 -3.98
C ARG A 133 0.75 -18.46 -2.53
N ILE A 134 1.15 -17.59 -1.59
CA ILE A 134 0.82 -17.72 -0.16
C ILE A 134 -0.69 -17.55 0.05
N VAL A 135 -1.31 -16.55 -0.58
CA VAL A 135 -2.76 -16.31 -0.52
C VAL A 135 -3.54 -17.50 -1.08
N MET A 136 -3.13 -18.03 -2.23
CA MET A 136 -3.77 -19.21 -2.83
C MET A 136 -3.67 -20.45 -1.93
N TRP A 137 -2.51 -20.67 -1.33
CA TRP A 137 -2.31 -21.76 -0.37
C TRP A 137 -3.20 -21.60 0.87
N TRP A 138 -3.29 -20.37 1.40
CA TRP A 138 -4.19 -20.05 2.50
C TRP A 138 -5.66 -20.33 2.16
N GLN A 139 -6.13 -19.86 1.00
CA GLN A 139 -7.49 -20.10 0.52
C GLN A 139 -7.78 -21.60 0.36
N ALA A 140 -6.83 -22.37 -0.16
CA ALA A 140 -6.99 -23.81 -0.32
C ALA A 140 -7.21 -24.51 1.03
N ILE A 141 -6.46 -24.15 2.07
CA ILE A 141 -6.54 -24.80 3.38
C ILE A 141 -7.76 -24.32 4.19
N THR A 142 -8.12 -23.04 4.07
CA THR A 142 -9.26 -22.45 4.79
C THR A 142 -10.61 -22.62 4.10
N SER A 143 -10.63 -23.15 2.87
CA SER A 143 -11.86 -23.50 2.15
C SER A 143 -12.73 -24.54 2.87
N THR A 144 -12.19 -25.25 3.87
CA THR A 144 -12.94 -26.16 4.73
C THR A 144 -13.28 -25.49 6.08
N PRO A 145 -14.58 -25.31 6.41
CA PRO A 145 -15.01 -24.41 7.49
C PRO A 145 -14.75 -24.90 8.92
N TYR A 146 -14.32 -26.16 9.11
CA TYR A 146 -14.19 -26.75 10.44
C TYR A 146 -12.87 -26.44 11.16
N TYR A 147 -11.91 -25.74 10.51
CA TYR A 147 -10.54 -25.60 11.06
C TYR A 147 -9.93 -24.19 10.97
N THR A 148 -10.64 -23.16 10.49
CA THR A 148 -10.02 -21.86 10.15
C THR A 148 -9.26 -21.21 11.32
N SER A 149 -9.78 -21.28 12.56
CA SER A 149 -9.08 -20.77 13.74
C SER A 149 -7.81 -21.59 14.06
N ALA A 150 -7.91 -22.92 14.09
CA ALA A 150 -6.77 -23.81 14.32
C ALA A 150 -5.68 -23.70 13.23
N ILE A 151 -6.07 -23.45 11.98
CA ILE A 151 -5.17 -23.20 10.85
C ILE A 151 -4.47 -21.85 11.02
N THR A 152 -5.20 -20.81 11.45
CA THR A 152 -4.63 -19.49 11.73
C THR A 152 -3.57 -19.58 12.83
N ASP A 153 -3.90 -20.23 13.94
CA ASP A 153 -2.97 -20.44 15.06
C ASP A 153 -1.75 -21.28 14.64
N HIS A 154 -1.96 -22.29 13.78
CA HIS A 154 -0.86 -23.07 13.21
C HIS A 154 0.05 -22.22 12.32
N VAL A 155 -0.50 -21.36 11.45
CA VAL A 155 0.30 -20.49 10.58
C VAL A 155 1.05 -19.43 11.40
N LEU A 156 0.41 -18.83 12.41
CA LEU A 156 1.08 -17.92 13.35
C LEU A 156 2.19 -18.63 14.14
N SER A 157 2.07 -19.93 14.40
CA SER A 157 3.14 -20.75 15.00
C SER A 157 4.32 -21.04 14.05
N LYS A 158 4.23 -20.67 12.77
CA LYS A 158 5.24 -20.86 11.71
C LYS A 158 5.89 -19.55 11.26
N ASP A 159 6.16 -18.66 12.21
CA ASP A 159 6.83 -17.36 12.04
C ASP A 159 6.05 -16.34 11.18
N PHE A 160 4.74 -16.54 10.96
CA PHE A 160 3.88 -15.51 10.40
C PHE A 160 3.37 -14.60 11.52
N THR A 161 3.26 -13.31 11.24
CA THR A 161 2.75 -12.29 12.17
C THR A 161 1.29 -11.95 11.86
N ARG A 162 0.61 -11.26 12.78
CA ARG A 162 -0.74 -10.74 12.50
C ARG A 162 -0.75 -9.75 11.31
N LEU A 163 0.35 -9.04 11.07
CA LEU A 163 0.49 -8.15 9.92
C LEU A 163 0.62 -8.93 8.61
N ASP A 164 1.23 -10.11 8.62
CA ASP A 164 1.20 -11.00 7.45
C ASP A 164 -0.22 -11.46 7.15
N MET A 165 -1.01 -11.76 8.18
CA MET A 165 -2.41 -12.12 7.99
C MET A 165 -3.24 -10.98 7.37
N MET A 166 -2.92 -9.71 7.62
CA MET A 166 -3.58 -8.58 6.96
C MET A 166 -3.31 -8.50 5.45
N ILE A 167 -2.23 -9.13 4.96
CA ILE A 167 -1.95 -9.26 3.53
C ILE A 167 -2.71 -10.47 2.95
N ILE A 168 -2.85 -11.53 3.75
CA ILE A 168 -3.40 -12.82 3.32
C ILE A 168 -4.94 -12.84 3.30
N GLU A 169 -5.59 -12.21 4.29
CA GLU A 169 -7.05 -12.15 4.50
C GLU A 169 -7.73 -11.06 3.64
#